data_AF-A0A6B2LAT6-F1
#
_entry.id   AF-A0A6B2LAT6-F1
#
_cell.length_a   1.000
_cell.length_b   1.000
_cell.length_c   1.000
_cell.angle_alpha   90.00
_cell.angle_beta   90.00
_cell.angle_gamma   90.00
#
_symmetry.space_group_name_H-M   'P 1'
#
loop_
_entity.id
_entity.type
_entity.pdbx_description
1 polymer ?
#
loop_
_entity_poly.entity_id
_entity_poly.type
_entity_poly.pdbx_seq_one_letter_code
_entity_poly.pdbx_strand_id
1 'polypeptide(L)'
;MLYMKGLEGVIGVSIAHPVWGRTKPEDPKDQHIGWFLRGDEEPVQSALGRGSFLCKGAIPDHINHAKTIRELYEKADPNYNGRYSVPVLWCKQESTIVCNESAIIMEILNTAFNDFARFPEVDMFPVDLEVAQREATGWVSSEICEGVYKCGFAKTQEDYTNAFHTLFAALDRLEALLSTQRYICGPRATGVDLRAFLALLRFDEVYFVYFKCNKKMIRFSYPNLFNFVKDVYQWDNVARSVNMEHIKMTYYTAHPDLNTFAIVPIGAPDDWASPHDRHRFQ
;
A
#
# COMPACT_ATOMS: atom_id res chain seq x y z
N MET A 1 0.08 10.44 -3.51
CA MET A 1 -0.31 11.83 -3.19
C MET A 1 0.90 12.74 -2.97
N LEU A 2 1.76 12.51 -1.97
CA LEU A 2 2.96 13.34 -1.70
C LEU A 2 3.73 13.74 -2.98
N TYR A 3 4.17 12.74 -3.77
CA TYR A 3 4.93 12.98 -5.00
C TYR A 3 4.10 13.58 -6.13
N MET A 4 2.81 13.21 -6.24
CA MET A 4 1.91 13.76 -7.27
C MET A 4 1.63 15.25 -7.06
N LYS A 5 1.59 15.71 -5.80
CA LYS A 5 1.47 17.13 -5.44
C LYS A 5 2.81 17.87 -5.41
N GLY A 6 3.93 17.15 -5.54
CA GLY A 6 5.28 17.72 -5.48
C GLY A 6 5.64 18.30 -4.11
N LEU A 7 5.24 17.63 -3.03
CA LEU A 7 5.37 18.11 -1.64
C LEU A 7 6.68 17.69 -0.94
N GLU A 8 7.63 17.08 -1.64
CA GLU A 8 8.86 16.54 -1.03
C GLU A 8 9.79 17.61 -0.46
N GLY A 9 9.66 18.87 -0.91
CA GLY A 9 10.37 20.01 -0.33
C GLY A 9 9.78 20.51 0.99
N VAL A 10 8.56 20.06 1.34
CA VAL A 10 7.77 20.55 2.47
C VAL A 10 7.61 19.47 3.53
N ILE A 11 7.33 18.23 3.09
CA ILE A 11 7.07 17.09 3.95
C ILE A 11 8.23 16.09 3.80
N GLY A 12 9.01 15.95 4.88
CA GLY A 12 10.05 14.93 4.96
C GLY A 12 9.47 13.53 5.10
N VAL A 13 10.23 12.52 4.67
CA VAL A 13 9.79 11.12 4.66
C VAL A 13 10.85 10.24 5.32
N SER A 14 10.38 9.35 6.19
CA SER A 14 11.12 8.17 6.65
C SER A 14 10.45 6.93 6.07
N ILE A 15 11.24 5.93 5.67
CA ILE A 15 10.75 4.69 5.03
C ILE A 15 11.20 3.54 5.91
N ALA A 16 10.23 2.89 6.56
CA ALA A 16 10.52 1.73 7.39
C ALA A 16 11.12 0.58 6.58
N HIS A 17 11.98 -0.19 7.22
CA HIS A 17 12.53 -1.40 6.64
C HIS A 17 11.39 -2.43 6.38
N PRO A 18 11.34 -3.10 5.21
CA PRO A 18 10.22 -3.96 4.85
C PRO A 18 10.11 -5.23 5.71
N VAL A 19 11.23 -5.72 6.24
CA VAL A 19 11.26 -6.90 7.12
C VAL A 19 10.92 -6.50 8.55
N TRP A 20 9.88 -7.11 9.12
CA TRP A 20 9.48 -6.88 10.50
C TRP A 20 10.37 -7.65 11.48
N GLY A 21 10.46 -7.14 12.71
CA GLY A 21 11.02 -7.89 13.82
C GLY A 21 10.57 -7.33 15.16
N ARG A 22 11.21 -7.82 16.23
CA ARG A 22 10.82 -7.51 17.61
C ARG A 22 10.98 -6.03 17.90
N THR A 23 9.90 -5.38 18.31
CA THR A 23 9.95 -3.94 18.61
C THR A 23 10.43 -3.61 20.02
N LYS A 24 10.42 -4.59 20.93
CA LYS A 24 11.05 -4.55 22.26
C LYS A 24 11.85 -5.84 22.52
N PRO A 25 12.99 -6.04 21.84
CA PRO A 25 13.78 -7.28 21.97
C PRO A 25 14.30 -7.54 23.39
N GLU A 26 14.42 -6.50 24.21
CA GLU A 26 14.83 -6.56 25.61
C GLU A 26 13.75 -7.10 26.56
N ASP A 27 12.47 -7.05 26.18
CA ASP A 27 11.38 -7.63 26.95
C ASP A 27 10.96 -8.98 26.36
N PRO A 28 11.35 -10.13 26.96
CA PRO A 28 10.99 -11.44 26.45
C PRO A 28 9.48 -11.73 26.53
N LYS A 29 8.71 -10.98 27.33
CA LYS A 29 7.25 -11.12 27.40
C LYS A 29 6.56 -10.37 26.27
N ASP A 30 7.19 -9.35 25.73
CA ASP A 30 6.62 -8.54 24.66
C ASP A 30 6.80 -9.22 23.31
N GLN A 31 5.76 -9.90 22.84
CA GLN A 31 5.82 -10.68 21.61
C GLN A 31 5.63 -9.86 20.31
N HIS A 32 5.52 -8.53 20.41
CA HIS A 32 5.17 -7.70 19.27
C HIS A 32 6.27 -7.68 18.20
N ILE A 33 5.85 -7.91 16.96
CA ILE A 33 6.68 -7.83 15.76
C ILE A 33 6.13 -6.70 14.88
N GLY A 34 7.01 -5.80 14.44
CA GLY A 34 6.62 -4.59 13.74
C GLY A 34 7.76 -3.91 13.00
N TRP A 35 7.51 -2.68 12.56
CA TRP A 35 8.35 -2.00 11.57
C TRP A 35 9.53 -1.34 12.26
N PHE A 36 10.70 -1.48 11.65
CA PHE A 36 11.90 -0.77 12.07
C PHE A 36 12.16 0.46 11.20
N LEU A 37 12.73 1.48 11.83
CA LEU A 37 13.19 2.72 11.22
C LEU A 37 14.72 2.70 11.21
N ARG A 38 15.29 1.81 10.42
CA ARG A 38 16.74 1.65 10.23
C ARG A 38 17.13 1.87 8.78
N GLY A 39 18.40 2.16 8.55
CA GLY A 39 18.96 2.32 7.21
C GLY A 39 19.04 1.01 6.45
N ASP A 40 19.46 1.10 5.19
CA ASP A 40 19.55 -0.01 4.24
C ASP A 40 20.96 -0.62 4.12
N GLU A 41 21.82 -0.36 5.09
CA GLU A 41 23.24 -0.72 5.06
C GLU A 41 23.46 -2.22 5.31
N GLU A 42 22.71 -2.81 6.24
CA GLU A 42 22.94 -4.16 6.74
C GLU A 42 21.69 -5.03 6.58
N PRO A 43 21.84 -6.31 6.18
CA PRO A 43 20.72 -7.20 6.00
C PRO A 43 20.02 -7.52 7.33
N VAL A 44 18.72 -7.77 7.25
CA VAL A 44 17.87 -8.10 8.39
C VAL A 44 17.33 -9.53 8.24
N GLN A 45 17.26 -10.28 9.33
CA GLN A 45 16.60 -11.59 9.34
C GLN A 45 15.11 -11.41 9.65
N SER A 46 14.27 -12.35 9.21
CA SER A 46 12.86 -12.36 9.62
C SER A 46 12.73 -12.51 11.15
N ALA A 47 11.54 -12.26 11.68
CA ALA A 47 11.27 -12.41 13.12
C ALA A 47 11.53 -13.83 13.68
N LEU A 48 11.60 -14.86 12.82
CA LEU A 48 11.99 -16.23 13.19
C LEU A 48 13.48 -16.54 12.97
N GLY A 49 14.31 -15.52 12.72
CA GLY A 49 15.74 -15.69 12.41
C GLY A 49 16.00 -16.37 11.07
N ARG A 50 15.08 -16.25 10.10
CA ARG A 50 15.21 -16.87 8.77
C ARG A 50 15.66 -15.85 7.74
N GLY A 51 16.44 -16.33 6.77
CA GLY A 51 16.93 -15.52 5.65
C GLY A 51 17.91 -14.43 6.08
N SER A 52 18.31 -13.64 5.09
CA SER A 52 19.16 -12.45 5.22
C SER A 52 18.72 -11.50 4.13
N PHE A 53 18.03 -10.42 4.51
CA PHE A 53 17.32 -9.54 3.59
C PHE A 53 17.96 -8.16 3.62
N LEU A 54 18.79 -7.88 2.62
CA LEU A 54 19.26 -6.53 2.33
C LEU A 54 18.20 -5.85 1.47
N CYS A 55 17.78 -4.63 1.82
CA CYS A 55 16.81 -3.92 1.01
C CYS A 55 17.09 -2.42 0.97
N LYS A 56 17.42 -1.93 -0.23
CA LYS A 56 17.76 -0.52 -0.47
C LYS A 56 16.55 0.40 -0.40
N GLY A 57 16.76 1.64 0.01
CA GLY A 57 15.72 2.68 0.02
C GLY A 57 14.88 2.75 1.29
N ALA A 58 15.23 2.01 2.35
CA ALA A 58 14.76 2.32 3.70
C ALA A 58 15.43 3.63 4.19
N ILE A 59 14.67 4.51 4.82
CA ILE A 59 15.13 5.82 5.28
C ILE A 59 14.90 5.87 6.79
N PRO A 60 15.96 5.94 7.63
CA PRO A 60 15.84 6.04 9.08
C PRO A 60 15.01 7.25 9.52
N ASP A 61 14.53 7.22 10.75
CA ASP A 61 13.95 8.43 11.35
C ASP A 61 15.04 9.40 11.81
N HIS A 62 15.27 10.44 11.00
CA HIS A 62 16.21 11.50 11.32
C HIS A 62 15.63 12.58 12.25
N ILE A 63 14.33 12.52 12.58
CA ILE A 63 13.64 13.54 13.37
C ILE A 63 13.54 13.14 14.84
N ASN A 64 13.01 11.94 15.12
CA ASN A 64 12.89 11.47 16.50
C ASN A 64 13.99 10.49 16.89
N HIS A 65 14.78 10.02 15.92
CA HIS A 65 15.74 8.92 16.10
C HIS A 65 15.07 7.64 16.64
N ALA A 66 13.77 7.47 16.35
CA ALA A 66 13.04 6.27 16.71
C ALA A 66 13.59 5.08 15.91
N LYS A 67 13.72 3.93 16.58
CA LYS A 67 14.17 2.66 15.98
C LYS A 67 13.02 1.86 15.42
N THR A 68 11.79 2.09 15.90
CA THR A 68 10.59 1.38 15.47
C THR A 68 9.42 2.34 15.29
N ILE A 69 8.44 1.96 14.46
CA ILE A 69 7.18 2.71 14.37
C ILE A 69 6.46 2.73 15.73
N ARG A 70 6.56 1.65 16.51
CA ARG A 70 6.00 1.57 17.86
C ARG A 70 6.50 2.70 18.77
N GLU A 71 7.79 2.99 18.75
CA GLU A 71 8.37 4.08 19.55
C GLU A 71 7.75 5.44 19.22
N LEU A 72 7.34 5.69 17.96
CA LEU A 72 6.65 6.94 17.61
C LEU A 72 5.26 7.03 18.24
N TYR A 73 4.53 5.92 18.28
CA TYR A 73 3.22 5.87 18.93
C TYR A 73 3.34 6.02 20.46
N GLU A 74 4.27 5.29 21.08
CA GLU A 74 4.52 5.40 22.53
C GLU A 74 5.05 6.79 22.92
N LYS A 75 5.77 7.47 22.00
CA LYS A 75 6.18 8.86 22.17
C LYS A 75 5.01 9.85 22.09
N ALA A 76 4.07 9.63 21.18
CA ALA A 76 2.89 10.47 21.03
C ALA A 76 1.87 10.26 22.18
N ASP A 77 1.72 9.02 22.65
CA ASP A 77 0.87 8.64 23.76
C ASP A 77 1.51 7.45 24.53
N PRO A 78 2.08 7.68 25.73
CA PRO A 78 2.68 6.63 26.54
C PRO A 78 1.70 5.53 26.99
N ASN A 79 0.39 5.79 26.92
CA ASN A 79 -0.66 4.83 27.28
C ASN A 79 -1.30 4.17 26.04
N TYR A 80 -0.70 4.35 24.86
CA TYR A 80 -1.22 3.80 23.62
C TYR A 80 -1.35 2.27 23.69
N ASN A 81 -2.55 1.75 23.41
CA ASN A 81 -2.87 0.33 23.46
C ASN A 81 -3.44 -0.21 22.13
N GLY A 82 -3.34 0.57 21.06
CA GLY A 82 -3.83 0.22 19.73
C GLY A 82 -2.81 -0.52 18.85
N ARG A 83 -3.08 -0.55 17.54
CA ARG A 83 -2.18 -1.14 16.54
C ARG A 83 -1.16 -0.12 16.06
N TYR A 84 0.10 -0.49 16.09
CA TYR A 84 1.18 0.28 15.48
C TYR A 84 1.16 0.12 13.96
N SER A 85 0.65 1.12 13.23
CA SER A 85 0.45 1.05 11.78
C SER A 85 1.28 2.09 11.02
N VAL A 86 1.40 1.88 9.71
CA VAL A 86 1.84 2.91 8.76
C VAL A 86 0.71 3.14 7.74
N PRO A 87 0.60 4.34 7.13
CA PRO A 87 1.45 5.52 7.31
C PRO A 87 1.23 6.26 8.64
N VAL A 88 2.20 7.10 9.02
CA VAL A 88 2.11 8.04 10.15
C VAL A 88 2.41 9.44 9.64
N LEU A 89 1.45 10.36 9.78
CA LEU A 89 1.67 11.79 9.59
C LEU A 89 2.07 12.40 10.93
N TRP A 90 3.33 12.80 11.05
CA TRP A 90 3.94 13.28 12.30
C TRP A 90 4.05 14.81 12.32
N CYS A 91 3.63 15.44 13.41
CA CYS A 91 3.89 16.85 13.67
C CYS A 91 5.22 17.01 14.41
N LYS A 92 6.22 17.63 13.75
CA LYS A 92 7.54 17.85 14.34
C LYS A 92 7.50 18.85 15.51
N GLN A 93 6.65 19.88 15.41
CA GLN A 93 6.56 20.94 16.41
C GLN A 93 5.96 20.42 17.72
N GLU A 94 4.82 19.74 17.64
CA GLU A 94 4.11 19.19 18.80
C GLU A 94 4.62 17.80 19.21
N SER A 95 5.56 17.22 18.44
CA SER A 95 6.11 15.88 18.66
C SER A 95 5.04 14.80 18.86
N THR A 96 4.02 14.79 17.99
CA THR A 96 2.89 13.85 18.08
C THR A 96 2.39 13.41 16.71
N ILE A 97 1.58 12.34 16.70
CA ILE A 97 0.92 11.83 15.49
C ILE A 97 -0.30 12.70 15.20
N VAL A 98 -0.35 13.31 14.02
CA VAL A 98 -1.51 14.06 13.51
C VAL A 98 -2.57 13.09 13.00
N CYS A 99 -2.15 12.11 12.20
CA CYS A 99 -3.04 11.15 11.57
C CYS A 99 -2.27 9.87 11.23
N ASN A 100 -2.93 8.72 11.38
CA ASN A 100 -2.43 7.42 10.91
C ASN A 100 -3.44 6.70 9.99
N GLU A 101 -4.50 7.40 9.56
CA GLU A 101 -5.47 6.87 8.61
C GLU A 101 -5.10 7.32 7.19
N SER A 102 -4.69 6.36 6.37
CA SER A 102 -4.23 6.59 5.01
C SER A 102 -5.22 7.35 4.13
N ALA A 103 -6.53 7.08 4.28
CA ALA A 103 -7.59 7.77 3.52
C ALA A 103 -7.58 9.27 3.81
N ILE A 104 -7.59 9.61 5.09
CA ILE A 104 -7.60 10.99 5.57
C ILE A 104 -6.28 11.69 5.21
N ILE A 105 -5.15 11.01 5.32
CA ILE A 105 -3.84 11.58 4.92
C ILE A 105 -3.85 11.91 3.41
N MET A 106 -4.43 11.08 2.55
CA MET A 106 -4.52 11.41 1.12
C MET A 106 -5.34 12.67 0.87
N GLU A 107 -6.46 12.85 1.57
CA GLU A 107 -7.29 14.06 1.47
C GLU A 107 -6.57 15.30 2.02
N ILE A 108 -5.91 15.20 3.17
CA ILE A 108 -5.07 16.26 3.74
C ILE A 108 -4.01 16.70 2.72
N LEU A 109 -3.27 15.76 2.14
CA LEU A 109 -2.22 16.06 1.17
C LEU A 109 -2.78 16.60 -0.16
N ASN A 110 -4.03 16.29 -0.51
CA ASN A 110 -4.65 16.76 -1.74
C ASN A 110 -4.90 18.27 -1.73
N THR A 111 -5.31 18.84 -0.60
CA THR A 111 -5.76 20.25 -0.53
C THR A 111 -5.04 21.10 0.50
N ALA A 112 -4.70 20.58 1.69
CA ALA A 112 -4.25 21.40 2.82
C ALA A 112 -2.86 22.03 2.63
N PHE A 113 -2.10 21.55 1.64
CA PHE A 113 -0.76 22.04 1.32
C PHE A 113 -0.66 22.70 -0.08
N ASN A 114 -1.78 23.07 -0.70
CA ASN A 114 -1.79 23.64 -2.06
C ASN A 114 -0.88 24.86 -2.20
N ASP A 115 -0.80 25.73 -1.19
CA ASP A 115 0.06 26.92 -1.23
C ASP A 115 1.56 26.60 -1.29
N PHE A 116 1.95 25.37 -0.97
CA PHE A 116 3.34 24.90 -0.98
C PHE A 116 3.59 23.79 -2.02
N ALA A 117 2.54 23.30 -2.66
CA ALA A 117 2.62 22.23 -3.65
C ALA A 117 3.26 22.75 -4.94
N ARG A 118 4.09 21.92 -5.58
CA ARG A 118 4.59 22.23 -6.94
C ARG A 118 3.49 22.07 -7.99
N PHE A 119 2.56 21.16 -7.73
CA PHE A 119 1.44 20.83 -8.62
C PHE A 119 0.11 21.02 -7.86
N PRO A 120 -0.25 22.26 -7.48
CA PRO A 120 -1.48 22.54 -6.73
C PRO A 120 -2.74 22.18 -7.52
N GLU A 121 -2.68 22.16 -8.85
CA GLU A 121 -3.77 21.82 -9.76
C GLU A 121 -4.16 20.33 -9.77
N VAL A 122 -3.28 19.45 -9.29
CA VAL A 122 -3.60 18.02 -9.15
C VAL A 122 -4.62 17.86 -8.03
N ASP A 123 -5.86 17.52 -8.42
CA ASP A 123 -6.97 17.25 -7.51
C ASP A 123 -7.54 15.85 -7.76
N MET A 124 -7.37 14.97 -6.77
CA MET A 124 -7.86 13.59 -6.82
C MET A 124 -9.21 13.41 -6.10
N PHE A 125 -9.77 14.48 -5.53
CA PHE A 125 -11.06 14.46 -4.83
C PHE A 125 -11.99 15.58 -5.31
N PRO A 126 -12.28 15.68 -6.62
CA PRO A 126 -13.10 16.76 -7.15
C PRO A 126 -14.55 16.64 -6.69
N VAL A 127 -15.13 17.79 -6.30
CA VAL A 127 -16.48 17.88 -5.70
C VAL A 127 -17.57 17.33 -6.61
N ASP A 128 -17.48 17.56 -7.92
CA ASP A 128 -18.50 17.11 -8.88
C ASP A 128 -18.52 15.58 -9.08
N LEU A 129 -17.51 14.84 -8.59
CA LEU A 129 -17.50 13.37 -8.58
C LEU A 129 -17.69 12.78 -7.17
N GLU A 130 -18.05 13.57 -6.16
CA GLU A 130 -18.14 13.11 -4.76
C GLU A 130 -19.07 11.89 -4.61
N VAL A 131 -20.23 11.90 -5.26
CA VAL A 131 -21.21 10.79 -5.19
C VAL A 131 -20.62 9.51 -5.80
N ALA A 132 -20.01 9.62 -6.99
CA ALA A 132 -19.38 8.49 -7.67
C ALA A 132 -18.20 7.94 -6.85
N GLN A 133 -17.38 8.83 -6.27
CA GLN A 133 -16.27 8.45 -5.41
C GLN A 133 -16.74 7.74 -4.14
N ARG A 134 -17.79 8.23 -3.48
CA ARG A 134 -18.35 7.59 -2.28
C ARG A 134 -18.88 6.19 -2.58
N GLU A 135 -19.64 6.04 -3.67
CA GLU A 135 -20.15 4.73 -4.10
C GLU A 135 -18.99 3.78 -4.42
N ALA A 136 -18.04 4.23 -5.24
CA ALA A 136 -16.94 3.40 -5.68
C ALA A 136 -15.98 3.01 -4.54
N THR A 137 -15.71 3.96 -3.63
CA THR A 137 -14.84 3.73 -2.46
C THR A 137 -15.34 2.57 -1.60
N GLY A 138 -16.65 2.45 -1.40
CA GLY A 138 -17.22 1.41 -0.54
C GLY A 138 -16.86 -0.01 -1.01
N TRP A 139 -17.18 -0.33 -2.26
CA TRP A 139 -16.94 -1.67 -2.79
C TRP A 139 -15.46 -1.90 -3.15
N VAL A 140 -14.74 -0.89 -3.68
CA VAL A 140 -13.30 -1.03 -3.97
C VAL A 140 -12.52 -1.32 -2.69
N SER A 141 -12.83 -0.62 -1.60
CA SER A 141 -12.12 -0.82 -0.33
C SER A 141 -12.47 -2.17 0.29
N SER A 142 -13.77 -2.49 0.42
CA SER A 142 -14.22 -3.67 1.16
C SER A 142 -14.06 -4.99 0.40
N GLU A 143 -14.24 -4.98 -0.93
CA GLU A 143 -14.27 -6.19 -1.76
C GLU A 143 -12.93 -6.44 -2.48
N ILE A 144 -12.13 -5.41 -2.77
CA ILE A 144 -10.83 -5.56 -3.44
C ILE A 144 -9.68 -5.34 -2.44
N CYS A 145 -9.54 -4.12 -1.89
CA CYS A 145 -8.38 -3.77 -1.05
C CYS A 145 -8.32 -4.61 0.23
N GLU A 146 -9.45 -4.77 0.92
CA GLU A 146 -9.56 -5.67 2.07
C GLU A 146 -9.81 -7.12 1.64
N GLY A 147 -10.43 -7.34 0.48
CA GLY A 147 -10.82 -8.68 0.00
C GLY A 147 -9.64 -9.63 -0.12
N VAL A 148 -8.49 -9.15 -0.60
CA VAL A 148 -7.25 -9.94 -0.67
C VAL A 148 -6.74 -10.34 0.72
N TYR A 149 -6.86 -9.46 1.72
CA TYR A 149 -6.48 -9.75 3.11
C TYR A 149 -7.48 -10.72 3.76
N LYS A 150 -8.78 -10.57 3.48
CA LYS A 150 -9.83 -11.51 3.94
C LYS A 150 -9.55 -12.92 3.41
N CYS A 151 -9.09 -13.06 2.16
CA CYS A 151 -8.61 -14.35 1.63
C CYS A 151 -7.36 -14.84 2.38
N GLY A 152 -6.33 -14.00 2.47
CA GLY A 152 -5.03 -14.38 2.99
C GLY A 152 -4.99 -14.77 4.46
N PHE A 153 -5.84 -14.14 5.27
CA PHE A 153 -5.90 -14.32 6.72
C PHE A 153 -7.09 -15.15 7.20
N ALA A 154 -7.93 -15.65 6.29
CA ALA A 154 -9.02 -16.55 6.62
C ALA A 154 -8.51 -17.75 7.45
N LYS A 155 -9.25 -18.08 8.51
CA LYS A 155 -8.92 -19.19 9.42
C LYS A 155 -9.76 -20.43 9.16
N THR A 156 -10.81 -20.30 8.36
CA THR A 156 -11.68 -21.39 7.94
C THR A 156 -11.77 -21.44 6.42
N GLN A 157 -12.07 -22.63 5.88
CA GLN A 157 -12.30 -22.80 4.44
C GLN A 157 -13.53 -22.02 3.97
N GLU A 158 -14.56 -21.89 4.80
CA GLU A 158 -15.78 -21.15 4.48
C GLU A 158 -15.51 -19.65 4.34
N ASP A 159 -14.82 -19.03 5.31
CA ASP A 159 -14.45 -17.61 5.26
C ASP A 159 -13.59 -17.31 4.03
N TYR A 160 -12.62 -18.19 3.75
CA TYR A 160 -11.78 -18.09 2.56
C TYR A 160 -12.63 -18.16 1.28
N THR A 161 -13.50 -19.17 1.16
CA THR A 161 -14.35 -19.36 -0.04
C THR A 161 -15.24 -18.15 -0.28
N ASN A 162 -15.86 -17.61 0.77
CA ASN A 162 -16.69 -16.41 0.68
C ASN A 162 -15.87 -15.19 0.23
N ALA A 163 -14.74 -14.91 0.89
CA ALA A 163 -13.86 -13.80 0.53
C ALA A 163 -13.33 -13.94 -0.91
N PHE A 164 -12.96 -15.14 -1.32
CA PHE A 164 -12.44 -15.45 -2.65
C PHE A 164 -13.49 -15.17 -3.73
N HIS A 165 -14.74 -15.62 -3.53
CA HIS A 165 -15.82 -15.36 -4.48
C HIS A 165 -16.19 -13.88 -4.55
N THR A 166 -16.28 -13.18 -3.41
CA THR A 166 -16.52 -11.73 -3.37
C THR A 166 -15.42 -10.96 -4.11
N LEU A 167 -14.14 -11.26 -3.83
CA LEU A 167 -13.01 -10.61 -4.48
C LEU A 167 -13.05 -10.76 -6.00
N PHE A 168 -13.23 -11.98 -6.50
CA PHE A 168 -13.22 -12.19 -7.95
C PHE A 168 -14.48 -11.66 -8.64
N ALA A 169 -15.63 -11.61 -7.96
CA ALA A 169 -16.81 -10.91 -8.48
C ALA A 169 -16.54 -9.40 -8.60
N ALA A 170 -15.87 -8.80 -7.62
CA ALA A 170 -15.49 -7.39 -7.65
C ALA A 170 -14.45 -7.07 -8.74
N LEU A 171 -13.46 -7.96 -8.94
CA LEU A 171 -12.49 -7.83 -10.04
C LEU A 171 -13.15 -7.98 -11.41
N ASP A 172 -14.05 -8.95 -11.58
CA ASP A 172 -14.82 -9.13 -12.82
C ASP A 172 -15.73 -7.89 -13.07
N ARG A 173 -16.33 -7.30 -12.02
CA ARG A 173 -17.09 -6.03 -12.09
C ARG A 173 -16.20 -4.85 -12.52
N LEU A 174 -15.03 -4.70 -11.90
CA LEU A 174 -14.10 -3.60 -12.20
C LEU A 174 -13.55 -3.72 -13.62
N GLU A 175 -13.22 -4.94 -14.08
CA GLU A 175 -12.83 -5.21 -15.47
C GLU A 175 -13.92 -4.77 -16.45
N ALA A 176 -15.18 -5.15 -16.20
CA ALA A 176 -16.30 -4.76 -17.03
C ALA A 176 -16.52 -3.24 -17.05
N LEU A 177 -16.42 -2.58 -15.88
CA LEU A 177 -16.51 -1.12 -15.78
C LEU A 177 -15.40 -0.45 -16.59
N LEU A 178 -14.15 -0.87 -16.42
CA LEU A 178 -13.02 -0.28 -17.13
C LEU A 178 -12.98 -0.64 -18.62
N SER A 179 -13.85 -1.56 -19.08
CA SER A 179 -14.01 -1.85 -20.51
C SER A 179 -14.77 -0.75 -21.27
N THR A 180 -15.47 0.15 -20.57
CA THR A 180 -16.28 1.22 -21.18
C THR A 180 -15.79 2.62 -20.86
N GLN A 181 -14.94 2.80 -19.85
CA GLN A 181 -14.43 4.09 -19.41
C GLN A 181 -13.00 3.99 -18.88
N ARG A 182 -12.26 5.11 -18.88
CA ARG A 182 -10.84 5.13 -18.51
C ARG A 182 -10.61 4.89 -17.01
N TYR A 183 -11.40 5.53 -16.15
CA TYR A 183 -11.23 5.55 -14.68
C TYR A 183 -12.49 5.07 -13.96
N ILE A 184 -12.38 4.75 -12.67
CA ILE A 184 -13.45 4.11 -11.89
C ILE A 184 -14.64 5.05 -11.69
N CYS A 185 -14.39 6.33 -11.44
CA CYS A 185 -15.43 7.33 -11.13
C CYS A 185 -15.89 8.14 -12.36
N GLY A 186 -15.53 7.72 -13.57
CA GLY A 186 -15.93 8.35 -14.82
C GLY A 186 -14.75 8.95 -15.60
N PRO A 187 -14.84 10.22 -16.08
CA PRO A 187 -13.91 10.75 -17.06
C PRO A 187 -12.57 11.23 -16.47
N ARG A 188 -12.47 11.40 -15.16
CA ARG A 188 -11.26 11.93 -14.48
C ARG A 188 -10.74 10.94 -13.45
N ALA A 189 -9.43 10.93 -13.29
CA ALA A 189 -8.76 10.18 -12.24
C ALA A 189 -9.15 10.72 -10.86
N THR A 190 -9.32 9.82 -9.90
CA THR A 190 -9.70 10.12 -8.51
C THR A 190 -8.86 9.33 -7.51
N GLY A 191 -8.99 9.63 -6.23
CA GLY A 191 -8.36 8.87 -5.15
C GLY A 191 -8.78 7.39 -5.13
N VAL A 192 -9.96 7.06 -5.69
CA VAL A 192 -10.43 5.68 -5.84
C VAL A 192 -9.56 4.88 -6.80
N ASP A 193 -9.14 5.50 -7.91
CA ASP A 193 -8.24 4.88 -8.89
C ASP A 193 -6.88 4.56 -8.27
N LEU A 194 -6.32 5.49 -7.49
CA LEU A 194 -5.08 5.24 -6.74
C LEU A 194 -5.24 4.10 -5.73
N ARG A 195 -6.35 4.05 -5.00
CA ARG A 195 -6.62 2.98 -4.03
C ARG A 195 -6.73 1.61 -4.70
N ALA A 196 -7.45 1.52 -5.81
CA ALA A 196 -7.54 0.28 -6.59
C ALA A 196 -6.17 -0.12 -7.17
N PHE A 197 -5.44 0.84 -7.76
CA PHE A 197 -4.10 0.63 -8.29
C PHE A 197 -3.16 0.00 -7.27
N LEU A 198 -3.16 0.49 -6.02
CA LEU A 198 -2.31 -0.06 -4.97
C LEU A 198 -2.59 -1.54 -4.71
N ALA A 199 -3.85 -1.98 -4.73
CA ALA A 199 -4.17 -3.40 -4.57
C ALA A 199 -3.79 -4.20 -5.83
N LEU A 200 -4.14 -3.71 -7.01
CA LEU A 200 -3.93 -4.43 -8.27
C LEU A 200 -2.45 -4.60 -8.63
N LEU A 201 -1.63 -3.58 -8.37
CA LEU A 201 -0.18 -3.60 -8.60
C LEU A 201 0.51 -4.74 -7.81
N ARG A 202 0.00 -5.05 -6.62
CA ARG A 202 0.54 -6.09 -5.72
C ARG A 202 -0.04 -7.47 -5.99
N PHE A 203 -1.08 -7.56 -6.84
CA PHE A 203 -1.91 -8.74 -6.93
C PHE A 203 -1.14 -9.96 -7.44
N ASP A 204 -0.51 -9.85 -8.60
CA ASP A 204 0.17 -10.99 -9.23
C ASP A 204 1.44 -11.38 -8.46
N GLU A 205 2.19 -10.39 -7.95
CA GLU A 205 3.48 -10.61 -7.28
C GLU A 205 3.35 -11.09 -5.83
N VAL A 206 2.20 -10.86 -5.20
CA VAL A 206 1.94 -11.22 -3.81
C VAL A 206 0.64 -11.99 -3.68
N TYR A 207 -0.50 -11.33 -3.87
CA TYR A 207 -1.80 -11.86 -3.43
C TYR A 207 -2.19 -13.16 -4.12
N PHE A 208 -1.80 -13.34 -5.38
CA PHE A 208 -2.08 -14.52 -6.17
C PHE A 208 -1.58 -15.80 -5.49
N VAL A 209 -0.33 -15.81 -5.02
CA VAL A 209 0.27 -16.97 -4.34
C VAL A 209 0.13 -16.85 -2.83
N TYR A 210 0.59 -15.74 -2.25
CA TYR A 210 0.72 -15.56 -0.80
C TYR A 210 -0.64 -15.63 -0.09
N PHE A 211 -1.63 -14.95 -0.64
CA PHE A 211 -3.00 -14.92 -0.12
C PHE A 211 -3.95 -15.90 -0.83
N LYS A 212 -3.40 -16.74 -1.72
CA LYS A 212 -4.14 -17.76 -2.47
C LYS A 212 -5.26 -17.17 -3.35
N CYS A 213 -5.16 -15.91 -3.75
CA CYS A 213 -6.11 -15.27 -4.66
C CYS A 213 -5.85 -15.72 -6.12
N ASN A 214 -5.97 -17.02 -6.40
CA ASN A 214 -5.35 -17.65 -7.57
C ASN A 214 -6.30 -18.04 -8.71
N LYS A 215 -7.52 -17.48 -8.81
CA LYS A 215 -8.45 -17.78 -9.92
C LYS A 215 -7.92 -17.31 -11.27
N LYS A 216 -7.38 -16.08 -11.30
CA LYS A 216 -6.99 -15.32 -12.49
C LYS A 216 -5.91 -14.31 -12.12
N MET A 217 -4.88 -14.17 -12.95
CA MET A 217 -3.87 -13.12 -12.81
C MET A 217 -4.34 -11.84 -13.48
N ILE A 218 -3.96 -10.68 -12.94
CA ILE A 218 -4.22 -9.37 -13.55
C ILE A 218 -3.59 -9.32 -14.94
N ARG A 219 -2.30 -9.67 -15.07
CA ARG A 219 -1.55 -9.52 -16.33
C ARG A 219 -2.04 -10.35 -17.51
N PHE A 220 -2.71 -11.48 -17.26
CA PHE A 220 -3.10 -12.41 -18.32
C PHE A 220 -4.61 -12.57 -18.50
N SER A 221 -5.40 -12.33 -17.44
CA SER A 221 -6.83 -12.61 -17.46
C SER A 221 -7.72 -11.37 -17.50
N TYR A 222 -7.15 -10.18 -17.26
CA TYR A 222 -7.88 -8.93 -17.12
C TYR A 222 -7.25 -7.82 -17.98
N PRO A 223 -7.54 -7.76 -19.30
CA PRO A 223 -6.91 -6.81 -20.19
C PRO A 223 -7.18 -5.35 -19.82
N ASN A 224 -8.38 -5.00 -19.31
CA ASN A 224 -8.66 -3.63 -18.89
C ASN A 224 -7.99 -3.30 -17.55
N LEU A 225 -8.03 -4.20 -16.56
CA LEU A 225 -7.30 -3.99 -15.29
C LEU A 225 -5.80 -3.86 -15.53
N PHE A 226 -5.21 -4.72 -16.36
CA PHE A 226 -3.78 -4.68 -16.65
C PHE A 226 -3.37 -3.35 -17.29
N ASN A 227 -4.11 -2.90 -18.32
CA ASN A 227 -3.85 -1.61 -18.93
C ASN A 227 -4.16 -0.44 -18.00
N PHE A 228 -5.13 -0.56 -17.10
CA PHE A 228 -5.42 0.44 -16.06
C PHE A 228 -4.25 0.57 -15.07
N VAL A 229 -3.69 -0.54 -14.59
CA VAL A 229 -2.53 -0.50 -13.68
C VAL A 229 -1.33 0.17 -14.37
N LYS A 230 -1.08 -0.15 -15.65
CA LYS A 230 -0.03 0.52 -16.45
C LYS A 230 -0.29 2.02 -16.61
N ASP A 231 -1.52 2.43 -16.88
CA ASP A 231 -1.91 3.85 -16.98
C ASP A 231 -1.63 4.59 -15.68
N VAL A 232 -2.14 4.10 -14.55
CA VAL A 232 -1.90 4.73 -13.24
C VAL A 232 -0.41 4.73 -12.87
N TYR A 233 0.33 3.66 -13.16
CA TYR A 233 1.78 3.60 -12.92
C TYR A 233 2.54 4.69 -13.69
N GLN A 234 2.08 5.02 -14.90
CA GLN A 234 2.68 5.99 -15.81
C GLN A 234 2.19 7.43 -15.59
N TRP A 235 1.28 7.66 -14.64
CA TRP A 235 0.97 9.03 -14.21
C TRP A 235 2.21 9.69 -13.62
N ASP A 236 2.27 11.01 -13.78
CA ASP A 236 3.39 11.82 -13.30
C ASP A 236 3.66 11.54 -11.82
N ASN A 237 4.91 11.18 -11.54
CA ASN A 237 5.42 10.91 -10.19
C ASN A 237 4.81 9.71 -9.44
N VAL A 238 4.02 8.84 -10.10
CA VAL A 238 3.51 7.61 -9.45
C VAL A 238 4.57 6.50 -9.41
N ALA A 239 5.23 6.18 -10.54
CA ALA A 239 6.21 5.09 -10.62
C ALA A 239 7.30 5.15 -9.53
N ARG A 240 7.81 6.36 -9.21
CA ARG A 240 8.83 6.58 -8.16
C ARG A 240 8.36 6.23 -6.74
N SER A 241 7.06 6.04 -6.52
CA SER A 241 6.50 5.59 -5.24
C SER A 241 6.43 4.08 -5.11
N VAL A 242 6.72 3.35 -6.19
CA VAL A 242 6.63 1.90 -6.25
C VAL A 242 8.02 1.31 -6.03
N ASN A 243 8.14 0.47 -5.00
CA ASN A 243 9.28 -0.39 -4.80
C ASN A 243 8.79 -1.83 -4.65
N MET A 244 8.86 -2.61 -5.73
CA MET A 244 8.37 -3.99 -5.74
C MET A 244 9.19 -4.91 -4.83
N GLU A 245 10.48 -4.60 -4.64
CA GLU A 245 11.35 -5.32 -3.73
C GLU A 245 10.85 -5.19 -2.28
N HIS A 246 10.56 -3.96 -1.83
CA HIS A 246 9.96 -3.68 -0.51
C HIS A 246 8.61 -4.36 -0.35
N ILE A 247 7.75 -4.29 -1.38
CA ILE A 247 6.43 -4.93 -1.38
C ILE A 247 6.60 -6.42 -1.12
N LYS A 248 7.36 -7.13 -1.96
CA LYS A 248 7.52 -8.59 -1.86
C LYS A 248 8.19 -8.98 -0.54
N MET A 249 9.29 -8.33 -0.16
CA MET A 249 9.95 -8.61 1.12
C MET A 249 9.00 -8.42 2.30
N THR A 250 8.21 -7.35 2.34
CA THR A 250 7.29 -7.12 3.45
C THR A 250 6.33 -8.28 3.59
N TYR A 251 5.57 -8.63 2.54
CA TYR A 251 4.57 -9.69 2.65
C TYR A 251 5.19 -11.04 3.01
N TYR A 252 6.26 -11.45 2.33
CA TYR A 252 6.81 -12.79 2.51
C TYR A 252 7.63 -12.94 3.81
N THR A 253 7.99 -11.85 4.51
CA THR A 253 8.76 -11.92 5.77
C THR A 253 7.98 -11.50 7.01
N ALA A 254 6.89 -10.74 6.85
CA ALA A 254 6.11 -10.15 7.93
C ALA A 254 5.25 -11.13 8.74
N HIS A 255 4.72 -12.18 8.09
CA HIS A 255 3.75 -13.08 8.72
C HIS A 255 4.30 -14.52 8.81
N PRO A 256 5.00 -14.85 9.92
CA PRO A 256 5.55 -16.19 10.15
C PRO A 256 4.54 -17.33 10.02
N ASP A 257 3.28 -17.08 10.39
CA ASP A 257 2.19 -18.06 10.33
C ASP A 257 1.78 -18.42 8.89
N LEU A 258 2.05 -17.54 7.94
CA LEU A 258 1.73 -17.76 6.52
C LEU A 258 2.94 -18.21 5.71
N ASN A 259 4.16 -17.81 6.12
CA ASN A 259 5.40 -18.19 5.43
C ASN A 259 6.57 -18.35 6.42
N THR A 260 6.61 -19.50 7.07
CA THR A 260 7.56 -19.81 8.15
C THR A 260 9.03 -19.69 7.75
N PHE A 261 9.36 -20.00 6.50
CA PHE A 261 10.75 -19.97 6.00
C PHE A 261 11.16 -18.61 5.41
N ALA A 262 10.25 -17.64 5.38
CA ALA A 262 10.47 -16.30 4.83
C ALA A 262 10.99 -16.30 3.37
N ILE A 263 10.66 -17.33 2.59
CA ILE A 263 11.08 -17.42 1.18
C ILE A 263 10.31 -16.36 0.39
N VAL A 264 11.04 -15.48 -0.29
CA VAL A 264 10.50 -14.46 -1.20
C VAL A 264 10.57 -15.01 -2.64
N PRO A 265 9.45 -15.19 -3.35
CA PRO A 265 9.47 -15.65 -4.72
C PRO A 265 10.18 -14.66 -5.65
N ILE A 266 11.00 -15.19 -6.57
CA ILE A 266 11.71 -14.37 -7.56
C ILE A 266 10.70 -13.63 -8.46
N GLY A 267 9.65 -14.31 -8.90
CA GLY A 267 8.63 -13.74 -9.79
C GLY A 267 9.14 -13.52 -11.21
N ALA A 268 8.30 -12.90 -12.04
CA ALA A 268 8.69 -12.42 -13.37
C ALA A 268 8.99 -10.91 -13.29
N PRO A 269 9.78 -10.35 -14.22
CA PRO A 269 9.98 -8.91 -14.29
C PRO A 269 8.65 -8.17 -14.41
N ASP A 270 8.54 -7.03 -13.73
CA ASP A 270 7.42 -6.11 -13.83
C ASP A 270 7.40 -5.44 -15.22
N ASP A 271 6.23 -5.37 -15.85
CA ASP A 271 6.03 -4.72 -17.17
C ASP A 271 5.17 -3.44 -17.06
N TRP A 272 5.17 -2.79 -15.89
CA TRP A 272 4.25 -1.67 -15.60
C TRP A 272 4.54 -0.41 -16.44
N ALA A 273 5.76 -0.26 -16.95
CA ALA A 273 6.19 0.87 -17.78
C ALA A 273 5.93 0.66 -19.28
N SER A 274 5.45 -0.52 -19.72
CA SER A 274 5.14 -0.73 -21.14
C SER A 274 3.92 0.06 -21.58
N PRO A 275 3.79 0.41 -22.88
CA PRO A 275 2.63 1.14 -23.37
C PRO A 275 1.30 0.47 -23.01
N HIS A 276 0.29 1.27 -22.72
CA HIS A 276 -1.07 0.82 -22.45
C HIS A 276 -2.07 1.39 -23.47
N ASP A 277 -3.24 0.77 -23.61
CA ASP A 277 -4.25 1.18 -24.60
C ASP A 277 -5.37 2.06 -24.03
N ARG A 278 -5.27 2.49 -22.76
CA ARG A 278 -6.31 3.26 -22.05
C ARG A 278 -6.68 4.60 -22.70
N HIS A 279 -5.84 5.12 -23.58
CA HIS A 279 -6.14 6.31 -24.40
C HIS A 279 -7.31 6.13 -25.37
N ARG A 280 -7.81 4.91 -25.59
CA ARG A 280 -9.01 4.65 -26.40
C ARG A 280 -10.31 5.16 -25.75
N PHE A 281 -10.28 5.51 -24.47
CA PHE A 281 -11.42 5.98 -23.67
C PHE A 281 -11.37 7.50 -23.39
N GLN A 282 -10.85 8.29 -24.35
CA GLN A 282 -10.82 9.76 -24.26
C GLN A 282 -12.21 10.35 -24.06
#